data_AF-A0A960MKB2-F1
#
_entry.id   AF-A0A960MKB2-F1
#
_cell.length_a   1.000
_cell.length_b   1.000
_cell.length_c   1.000
_cell.angle_alpha   90.00
_cell.angle_beta   90.00
_cell.angle_gamma   90.00
#
_symmetry.space_group_name_H-M   'P 1'
#
loop_
_entity.id
_entity.type
_entity.pdbx_description
1 polymer ?
#
loop_
_entity_poly.entity_id
_entity_poly.type
_entity_poly.pdbx_seq_one_letter_code
_entity_poly.pdbx_strand_id
1 'polypeptide(L)' 'MNRKLDGLAVLLLVLSGIVWGVAGLFGVNLVEYVFTREWLIRLIYVAFGVAFVYHTIAWRMDSKKKSKR' A
#
# COMPACT_ATOMS: atom_id res chain seq x y z
N MET A 1 -0.14 20.76 8.17
CA MET A 1 0.40 19.39 8.27
C MET A 1 0.07 18.86 9.67
N ASN A 2 -1.12 18.27 9.84
CA ASN A 2 -1.54 17.74 11.13
C ASN A 2 -0.85 16.39 11.31
N ARG A 3 0.22 16.34 12.13
CA ARG A 3 1.08 15.15 12.30
C ARG A 3 0.33 13.85 12.62
N LYS A 4 -0.89 13.95 13.17
CA LYS A 4 -1.78 12.81 13.47
C LYS A 4 -2.34 12.15 12.20
N LEU A 5 -2.68 12.94 11.18
CA LEU A 5 -3.20 12.43 9.90
C LEU A 5 -2.08 11.77 9.08
N ASP A 6 -0.87 12.31 9.14
CA ASP A 6 0.29 11.72 8.46
C ASP A 6 0.62 10.34 9.02
N GLY A 7 0.61 10.18 10.36
CA GLY A 7 0.86 8.89 11.00
C GLY A 7 -0.21 7.85 10.65
N LEU A 8 -1.48 8.25 10.62
CA LEU A 8 -2.58 7.37 10.23
C LEU A 8 -2.47 6.96 8.75
N ALA A 9 -2.16 7.91 7.86
CA ALA A 9 -1.99 7.63 6.43
C ALA A 9 -0.87 6.63 6.17
N VAL A 10 0.28 6.79 6.85
CA VAL A 10 1.39 5.84 6.77
C VAL A 10 0.98 4.46 7.31
N LEU A 11 0.24 4.41 8.42
CA LEU A 11 -0.24 3.15 8.97
C LEU A 11 -1.17 2.41 7.99
N LEU A 12 -2.15 3.10 7.38
CA LEU A 12 -3.03 2.51 6.38
C LEU A 12 -2.26 2.02 5.14
N LEU A 13 -1.22 2.75 4.73
CA LEU A 13 -0.35 2.35 3.63
C LEU A 13 0.46 1.09 3.93
N VAL A 14 1.06 1.00 5.12
CA VAL A 14 1.79 -0.19 5.57
C VAL A 14 0.85 -1.39 5.65
N LEU A 15 -0.35 -1.23 6.21
CA LEU A 15 -1.36 -2.28 6.26
C LEU A 15 -1.77 -2.75 4.86
N SER A 16 -1.94 -1.83 3.91
CA SER A 16 -2.26 -2.16 2.52
C SER A 16 -1.14 -2.96 1.85
N GLY A 17 0.12 -2.55 2.06
CA GLY A 17 1.30 -3.26 1.55
C GLY A 17 1.47 -4.66 2.14
N ILE A 18 1.19 -4.83 3.44
CA ILE A 18 1.23 -6.14 4.10
C ILE A 18 0.13 -7.06 3.55
N VAL A 19 -1.11 -6.57 3.41
CA VAL A 19 -2.22 -7.36 2.85
C VAL A 19 -1.89 -7.81 1.42
N TRP A 20 -1.29 -6.93 0.62
CA TRP A 20 -0.83 -7.26 -0.74
C TRP A 20 0.32 -8.26 -0.75
N GLY A 21 1.33 -8.06 0.10
CA GLY A 21 2.47 -8.96 0.25
C GLY A 21 2.07 -10.33 0.74
N VAL A 22 1.11 -10.42 1.66
CA VAL A 22 0.58 -11.70 2.16
C VAL A 22 -0.20 -12.42 1.06
N ALA A 23 -1.03 -11.70 0.30
CA ALA A 23 -1.75 -12.30 -0.82
C ALA A 23 -0.79 -12.80 -1.92
N GLY A 24 0.25 -12.04 -2.26
CA GLY A 24 1.23 -12.42 -3.26
C GLY A 24 2.19 -13.54 -2.83
N LEU A 25 2.62 -13.56 -1.56
CA LEU A 25 3.59 -14.54 -1.06
C LEU A 25 2.95 -15.85 -0.58
N PHE A 26 1.75 -15.78 0.01
CA PHE A 26 1.10 -16.95 0.61
C PHE A 26 -0.15 -17.39 -0.17
N GLY A 27 -0.53 -16.68 -1.25
CA GLY A 27 -1.76 -16.97 -1.99
C GLY A 27 -3.05 -16.74 -1.19
N VAL A 28 -2.95 -16.05 -0.03
CA VAL A 28 -4.09 -15.80 0.86
C VAL A 28 -4.82 -14.53 0.39
N ASN A 29 -5.89 -14.73 -0.37
CA ASN A 29 -6.67 -13.63 -0.92
C ASN A 29 -7.73 -13.13 0.07
N LEU A 30 -7.33 -12.28 1.01
CA LEU A 30 -8.26 -11.60 1.93
C LEU A 30 -9.36 -10.83 1.18
N VAL A 31 -9.07 -10.35 -0.03
CA VAL A 31 -10.05 -9.65 -0.88
C VAL A 31 -11.10 -10.62 -1.44
N GLU A 32 -10.74 -11.88 -1.75
CA GLU A 32 -11.69 -12.92 -2.17
C GLU A 32 -12.67 -13.30 -1.06
N TYR A 33 -12.25 -13.20 0.20
CA TYR A 33 -13.16 -13.41 1.34
C TYR A 33 -14.26 -12.36 1.45
N VAL A 34 -14.03 -11.15 0.92
CA VAL A 34 -14.98 -10.02 1.00
C VAL A 34 -15.71 -9.81 -0.33
N PHE A 35 -15.05 -10.06 -1.45
CA PHE A 35 -15.56 -9.82 -2.79
C PHE A 35 -15.56 -11.11 -3.61
N THR A 36 -16.67 -11.39 -4.29
CA THR A 36 -16.84 -12.63 -5.06
C THR A 36 -16.51 -12.47 -6.56
N ARG A 37 -16.24 -11.23 -7.03
CA ARG A 37 -16.02 -10.93 -8.45
C ARG A 37 -14.53 -10.87 -8.78
N GLU A 38 -14.03 -11.84 -9.55
CA GLU A 38 -12.60 -11.95 -9.88
C GLU A 38 -11.99 -10.69 -10.50
N TRP A 39 -12.69 -10.04 -11.43
CA TRP A 39 -12.16 -8.84 -12.08
C TRP A 39 -12.00 -7.67 -11.10
N LEU A 40 -12.90 -7.57 -10.10
CA LEU A 40 -12.85 -6.54 -9.07
C LEU A 40 -11.71 -6.82 -8.09
N ILE A 41 -11.52 -8.08 -7.73
CA ILE A 41 -10.39 -8.53 -6.90
C ILE A 41 -9.06 -8.14 -7.56
N ARG A 42 -8.88 -8.45 -8.85
CA ARG A 42 -7.67 -8.10 -9.61
C ARG A 42 -7.46 -6.58 -9.66
N LEU A 43 -8.53 -5.80 -9.86
CA LEU A 43 -8.46 -4.34 -9.87
C LEU A 43 -7.99 -3.79 -8.52
N ILE A 44 -8.52 -4.31 -7.42
CA ILE A 44 -8.15 -3.93 -6.05
C ILE A 44 -6.67 -4.26 -5.78
N TYR A 45 -6.21 -5.44 -6.20
CA TYR A 45 -4.80 -5.80 -6.10
C TYR A 45 -3.90 -4.87 -6.91
N VAL A 46 -4.27 -4.52 -8.15
CA VAL A 46 -3.49 -3.56 -8.95
C VAL A 46 -3.45 -2.19 -8.27
N ALA A 47 -4.58 -1.72 -7.74
CA ALA A 47 -4.65 -0.43 -7.03
C ALA A 47 -3.76 -0.40 -5.78
N PHE A 48 -3.78 -1.46 -4.96
CA PHE A 48 -2.90 -1.57 -3.79
C PHE A 48 -1.42 -1.63 -4.18
N GLY A 49 -1.06 -2.39 -5.22
CA GLY A 49 0.31 -2.46 -5.71
C GLY A 49 0.83 -1.09 -6.19
N VAL A 50 0.04 -0.38 -6.99
CA VAL A 50 0.39 0.96 -7.48
C VAL A 50 0.51 1.97 -6.34
N ALA A 51 -0.42 1.94 -5.37
CA ALA A 51 -0.37 2.82 -4.20
C ALA A 51 0.89 2.59 -3.36
N PHE A 52 1.27 1.31 -3.14
CA PHE A 52 2.48 0.97 -2.41
C PHE A 52 3.75 1.43 -3.14
N VAL A 53 3.84 1.19 -4.45
CA VAL A 53 4.98 1.63 -5.27
C VAL A 53 5.11 3.14 -5.27
N TYR A 54 4.00 3.87 -5.48
CA TYR A 54 3.99 5.33 -5.45
C TYR A 54 4.48 5.85 -4.10
N HIS A 55 3.99 5.29 -2.99
CA HIS A 55 4.42 5.70 -1.65
C HIS A 55 5.91 5.41 -1.41
N THR A 56 6.38 4.23 -1.81
CA THR A 56 7.80 3.84 -1.64
C THR A 56 8.72 4.78 -2.42
N ILE A 57 8.33 5.17 -3.63
CA ILE A 57 9.05 6.16 -4.45
C ILE A 57 8.98 7.54 -3.81
N ALA A 58 7.80 7.99 -3.37
CA ALA A 58 7.61 9.28 -2.70
C ALA A 58 8.46 9.40 -1.42
N TRP A 59 8.48 8.35 -0.60
CA TRP A 59 9.31 8.27 0.61
C TRP A 59 10.80 8.35 0.28
N ARG A 60 11.25 7.67 -0.79
CA ARG A 60 12.63 7.71 -1.25
C ARG A 60 13.03 9.11 -1.75
N MET A 61 12.12 9.81 -2.42
CA MET A 61 12.35 11.20 -2.87
C MET A 61 12.49 12.17 -1.69
N ASP A 62 11.62 12.04 -0.68
CA ASP A 62 11.70 12.87 0.53
C ASP A 62 12.97 12.58 1.36
N SER A 63 13.39 11.32 1.41
CA SER A 63 14.63 10.92 2.10
C SER A 63 15.88 11.51 1.43
N LYS A 64 15.93 11.55 0.09
CA LYS A 64 17.01 12.22 -0.64
C LYS A 64 17.05 13.74 -0.38
N LYS A 65 15.89 14.36 -0.15
CA LYS A 65 15.79 15.80 0.15
C LYS A 65 16.35 16.14 1.54
N LYS A 66 16.22 15.24 2.51
CA LYS A 66 16.80 15.39 3.86
C LYS A 66 18.31 15.17 3.92
N SER A 67 18.86 14.28 3.10
CA SER A 67 20.30 13.99 3.09
C SER A 67 21.17 15.10 2.47
N LYS A 68 20.57 16.09 1.79
CA LYS A 68 21.27 17.16 1.09
C LYS A 68 21.17 18.53 1.80
N ARG A 69 20.64 18.57 3.02
CA ARG A 69 20.59 19.74 3.89
C ARG A 69 21.52 19.56 5.07
#